data_AF-A0A9N8V8E0-F1
#
_entry.id   AF-A0A9N8V8E0-F1
#
_cell.length_a   1.000
_cell.length_b   1.000
_cell.length_c   1.000
_cell.angle_alpha   90.00
_cell.angle_beta   90.00
_cell.angle_gamma   90.00
#
_symmetry.space_group_name_H-M   'P 1'
#
loop_
_entity.id
_entity.type
_entity.pdbx_description
1 polymer ?
#
loop_
_entity_poly.entity_id
_entity_poly.type
_entity_poly.pdbx_seq_one_letter_code
_entity_poly.pdbx_strand_id
1 'polypeptide(L)'
;MAESTFENANKSFTEWFCTNGGMISSKITFKDYSRENAGRGVVAVDDIEKDEVLFEIPRSLVLSPKTSSLASKISSEEFQELYRNNRWFPLIICMMYESKNNNSLWKPYFDILPSEFNTPMFWNDVELDELRGTGVIDKIGKDDAEKAFADRLLPFIQVRK
;
A
#
# COMPACT_ATOMS: atom_id res chain seq x y z
N MET A 1 -25.62 0.73 3.23
CA MET A 1 -24.94 0.96 1.93
C MET A 1 -23.41 0.90 2.02
N ALA A 2 -22.78 1.03 3.21
CA ALA A 2 -21.33 0.83 3.37
C ALA A 2 -20.91 -0.65 3.46
N GLU A 3 -21.69 -1.48 4.15
CA GLU A 3 -21.45 -2.94 4.27
C GLU A 3 -21.39 -3.63 2.90
N SER A 4 -22.26 -3.25 1.96
CA SER A 4 -22.26 -3.80 0.60
C SER A 4 -20.99 -3.47 -0.19
N THR A 5 -20.29 -2.38 0.12
CA THR A 5 -19.04 -2.01 -0.57
C THR A 5 -17.84 -2.73 0.05
N PHE A 6 -17.78 -2.84 1.38
CA PHE A 6 -16.71 -3.55 2.08
C PHE A 6 -16.67 -5.04 1.69
N GLU A 7 -17.82 -5.71 1.72
CA GLU A 7 -17.93 -7.14 1.37
C GLU A 7 -17.60 -7.39 -0.11
N ASN A 8 -18.12 -6.55 -1.02
CA ASN A 8 -17.83 -6.70 -2.44
C ASN A 8 -16.34 -6.50 -2.74
N ALA A 9 -15.69 -5.49 -2.13
CA ALA A 9 -14.27 -5.26 -2.30
C ALA A 9 -13.41 -6.42 -1.76
N ASN A 10 -13.77 -6.98 -0.60
CA ASN A 10 -13.11 -8.18 -0.05
C ASN A 10 -13.28 -9.41 -0.94
N LYS A 11 -14.48 -9.60 -1.48
CA LYS A 11 -14.77 -10.71 -2.38
C LYS A 11 -13.90 -10.60 -3.63
N SER A 12 -13.87 -9.44 -4.29
CA SER A 12 -13.02 -9.22 -5.46
C SER A 12 -11.53 -9.36 -5.15
N PHE A 13 -11.07 -8.86 -4.00
CA PHE A 13 -9.70 -9.05 -3.54
C PHE A 13 -9.36 -10.53 -3.32
N THR A 14 -10.22 -11.28 -2.64
CA THR A 14 -10.00 -12.70 -2.32
C THR A 14 -10.01 -13.56 -3.59
N GLU A 15 -10.96 -13.34 -4.49
CA GLU A 15 -11.03 -14.03 -5.78
C GLU A 15 -9.77 -13.77 -6.61
N TRP A 16 -9.34 -12.51 -6.70
CA TRP A 16 -8.09 -12.14 -7.35
C TRP A 16 -6.88 -12.84 -6.73
N PHE A 17 -6.75 -12.76 -5.40
CA PHE A 17 -5.61 -13.31 -4.68
C PHE A 17 -5.50 -14.82 -4.88
N CYS A 18 -6.61 -15.55 -4.70
CA CYS A 18 -6.65 -17.01 -4.86
C CYS A 18 -6.43 -17.45 -6.31
N THR A 19 -7.02 -16.75 -7.29
CA THR A 19 -6.83 -17.06 -8.72
C THR A 19 -5.37 -16.90 -9.16
N ASN A 20 -4.61 -16.04 -8.48
CA ASN A 20 -3.19 -15.82 -8.73
C ASN A 20 -2.26 -16.67 -7.84
N GLY A 21 -2.79 -17.74 -7.23
CA GLY A 21 -2.04 -18.73 -6.45
C GLY A 21 -1.90 -18.41 -4.96
N GLY A 22 -2.56 -17.35 -4.48
CA GLY A 22 -2.69 -17.11 -3.05
C GLY A 22 -3.55 -18.15 -2.37
N MET A 23 -3.33 -18.36 -1.08
CA MET A 23 -4.17 -19.22 -0.24
C MET A 23 -4.64 -18.42 0.97
N ILE A 24 -5.91 -18.54 1.34
CA ILE A 24 -6.46 -18.01 2.59
C ILE A 24 -7.18 -19.17 3.29
N SER A 25 -6.87 -19.38 4.57
CA SER A 25 -7.55 -20.38 5.41
C SER A 25 -9.01 -20.01 5.58
N SER A 26 -9.89 -21.01 5.55
CA SER A 26 -11.32 -20.83 5.84
C SER A 26 -11.60 -20.46 7.30
N LYS A 27 -10.60 -20.56 8.19
CA LYS A 27 -10.73 -20.21 9.61
C LYS A 27 -10.56 -18.73 9.89
N ILE A 28 -10.27 -17.91 8.87
CA ILE A 28 -10.17 -16.47 9.00
C ILE A 28 -11.09 -15.76 8.02
N THR A 29 -11.56 -14.58 8.40
CA THR A 29 -12.33 -13.70 7.52
C THR A 29 -11.94 -12.24 7.72
N PHE A 30 -12.24 -11.41 6.73
CA PHE A 30 -12.11 -9.96 6.85
C PHE A 30 -13.22 -9.40 7.74
N LYS A 31 -12.87 -8.45 8.60
CA LYS A 31 -13.83 -7.73 9.44
C LYS A 31 -13.58 -6.23 9.32
N ASP A 32 -14.68 -5.49 9.23
CA ASP A 32 -14.66 -4.02 9.21
C ASP A 32 -14.62 -3.49 10.64
N TYR A 33 -13.51 -2.87 11.01
CA TYR A 33 -13.27 -2.16 12.26
C TYR A 33 -13.23 -0.63 12.06
N SER A 34 -13.81 -0.11 10.97
CA SER A 34 -13.83 1.34 10.72
C SER A 34 -14.58 2.12 11.81
N ARG A 35 -15.58 1.50 12.46
CA ARG A 35 -16.28 2.10 13.63
C ARG A 35 -15.42 2.17 14.89
N GLU A 36 -14.30 1.45 14.91
CA GLU A 36 -13.33 1.39 16.01
C GLU A 36 -12.04 2.16 15.65
N ASN A 37 -12.05 2.92 14.55
CA ASN A 37 -10.87 3.62 14.00
C ASN A 37 -9.69 2.69 13.68
N ALA A 38 -9.95 1.41 13.37
CA ALA A 38 -8.92 0.42 13.05
C ALA A 38 -9.00 -0.11 11.60
N GLY A 39 -9.99 0.33 10.82
CA GLY A 39 -10.09 0.02 9.38
C GLY A 39 -10.37 -1.45 9.10
N ARG A 40 -9.65 -2.05 8.14
CA ARG A 40 -9.83 -3.46 7.74
C ARG A 40 -8.93 -4.37 8.57
N GLY A 41 -9.51 -5.38 9.20
CA GLY A 41 -8.76 -6.41 9.93
C GLY A 41 -9.14 -7.82 9.51
N VAL A 42 -8.46 -8.79 10.10
CA VAL A 42 -8.73 -10.22 9.94
C VAL A 42 -9.11 -10.79 11.31
N VAL A 43 -10.12 -11.65 11.35
CA VAL A 43 -10.60 -12.30 12.58
C VAL A 43 -10.71 -13.80 12.37
N ALA A 44 -10.47 -14.57 13.43
CA ALA A 44 -10.72 -16.01 13.43
C ALA A 44 -12.23 -16.28 13.48
N VAL A 45 -12.70 -17.25 12.68
CA VAL A 45 -14.09 -17.75 12.70
C VAL A 45 -14.18 -19.19 13.18
N ASP A 46 -13.03 -19.81 13.47
CA ASP A 46 -12.87 -21.15 14.02
C ASP A 46 -11.55 -21.20 14.82
N ASP A 47 -11.37 -22.26 15.61
CA ASP A 47 -10.17 -22.46 16.42
C ASP A 47 -8.94 -22.68 15.54
N ILE A 48 -7.90 -21.86 15.75
CA ILE A 48 -6.63 -21.91 15.00
C ILE A 48 -5.59 -22.59 15.87
N GLU A 49 -5.02 -23.68 15.36
CA GLU A 49 -3.97 -24.42 16.07
C GLU A 49 -2.63 -23.68 15.99
N LYS A 50 -1.73 -24.00 16.92
CA LYS A 50 -0.36 -23.47 16.88
C LYS A 50 0.33 -23.89 15.58
N ASP A 51 1.02 -22.93 14.94
CA ASP A 51 1.76 -23.10 13.69
C ASP A 51 0.87 -23.45 12.47
N GLU A 52 -0.46 -23.28 12.57
CA GLU A 52 -1.39 -23.41 11.44
C GLU A 52 -1.20 -22.28 10.42
N VAL A 53 -1.14 -22.65 9.13
CA VAL A 53 -0.98 -21.68 8.03
C VAL A 53 -2.29 -20.96 7.77
N LEU A 54 -2.29 -19.64 7.95
CA LEU A 54 -3.47 -18.80 7.74
C LEU A 54 -3.59 -18.28 6.30
N PHE A 55 -2.47 -18.00 5.65
CA PHE A 55 -2.42 -17.59 4.26
C PHE A 55 -1.03 -17.76 3.67
N GLU A 56 -0.94 -17.86 2.35
CA GLU A 56 0.31 -17.93 1.60
C GLU A 56 0.29 -16.93 0.44
N ILE A 57 1.37 -16.16 0.30
CA ILE A 57 1.49 -15.12 -0.73
C ILE A 57 2.55 -15.54 -1.77
N PRO A 58 2.14 -15.83 -3.02
CA PRO A 58 3.06 -16.03 -4.13
C PRO A 58 4.00 -14.85 -4.30
N ARG A 59 5.30 -15.12 -4.49
CA ARG A 59 6.29 -14.05 -4.71
C ARG A 59 5.98 -13.19 -5.94
N SER A 60 5.31 -13.75 -6.94
CA SER A 60 4.84 -13.04 -8.14
C SER A 60 3.77 -11.98 -7.84
N LEU A 61 3.00 -12.16 -6.77
CA LEU A 61 1.96 -11.22 -6.33
C LEU A 61 2.49 -10.08 -5.45
N VAL A 62 3.74 -10.17 -4.99
CA VAL A 62 4.35 -9.06 -4.22
C VAL A 62 4.60 -7.90 -5.17
N LEU A 63 3.95 -6.75 -4.95
CA LEU A 63 4.22 -5.54 -5.73
C LEU A 63 5.62 -5.01 -5.43
N SER A 64 6.45 -4.94 -6.46
CA SER A 64 7.84 -4.51 -6.37
C SER A 64 8.33 -3.95 -7.71
N PRO A 65 9.49 -3.26 -7.74
CA PRO A 65 10.13 -2.86 -9.00
C PRO A 65 10.42 -4.02 -9.96
N LYS A 66 10.47 -5.27 -9.47
CA LYS A 66 10.72 -6.46 -10.29
C LYS A 66 9.45 -7.06 -10.89
N THR A 67 8.31 -6.89 -10.22
CA THR A 67 7.04 -7.53 -10.58
C THR A 67 6.09 -6.56 -11.27
N SER A 68 6.16 -5.27 -10.93
CA SER A 68 5.36 -4.23 -11.59
C SER A 68 5.56 -4.24 -13.10
N SER A 69 4.48 -4.03 -13.83
CA SER A 69 4.49 -3.88 -15.29
C SER A 69 5.29 -2.66 -15.76
N LEU A 70 5.52 -1.67 -14.88
CA LEU A 70 6.46 -0.57 -15.12
C LEU A 70 7.88 -1.05 -15.44
N ALA A 71 8.29 -2.23 -14.96
CA ALA A 71 9.60 -2.82 -15.21
C ALA A 71 9.91 -3.00 -16.72
N SER A 72 8.87 -3.10 -17.54
CA SER A 72 8.98 -3.20 -19.01
C SER A 72 8.97 -1.86 -19.74
N LYS A 73 8.77 -0.74 -19.04
CA LYS A 73 8.53 0.59 -19.60
C LYS A 73 9.64 1.59 -19.30
N ILE A 74 10.48 1.31 -18.31
CA ILE A 74 11.65 2.10 -17.97
C ILE A 74 12.88 1.19 -17.93
N SER A 75 14.03 1.73 -18.30
CA SER A 75 15.27 0.98 -18.39
C SER A 75 15.83 0.63 -17.01
N SER A 76 16.77 -0.32 -16.99
CA SER A 76 17.48 -0.67 -15.76
C SER A 76 18.28 0.50 -15.21
N GLU A 77 18.87 1.32 -16.09
CA GLU A 77 19.63 2.52 -15.74
C GLU A 77 18.74 3.57 -15.05
N GLU A 78 17.52 3.76 -15.55
CA GLU A 78 16.53 4.67 -14.96
C GLU A 78 16.11 4.21 -13.56
N PHE A 79 15.88 2.89 -13.36
CA PHE A 79 15.68 2.36 -12.02
C PHE A 79 16.89 2.58 -11.11
N GLN A 80 18.11 2.38 -11.61
CA GLN A 80 19.32 2.64 -10.81
C GLN A 80 19.45 4.11 -10.44
N GLU A 81 19.09 5.04 -11.32
CA GLU A 81 19.03 6.46 -11.00
C GLU A 81 18.02 6.75 -9.89
N LEU A 82 16.82 6.17 -9.95
CA LEU A 82 15.84 6.27 -8.86
C LEU A 82 16.41 5.74 -7.54
N TYR A 83 17.03 4.56 -7.53
CA TYR A 83 17.67 3.99 -6.33
C TYR A 83 18.77 4.88 -5.75
N ARG A 84 19.59 5.51 -6.60
CA ARG A 84 20.65 6.43 -6.17
C ARG A 84 20.09 7.69 -5.51
N ASN A 85 18.96 8.19 -6.01
CA ASN A 85 18.30 9.35 -5.44
C ASN A 85 17.61 9.02 -4.11
N ASN A 86 16.85 7.92 -4.06
CA ASN A 86 16.21 7.44 -2.85
C ASN A 86 15.81 5.96 -3.02
N ARG A 87 16.14 5.13 -2.03
CA ARG A 87 15.88 3.68 -2.06
C ARG A 87 14.39 3.31 -2.16
N TRP A 88 13.49 4.22 -1.82
CA TRP A 88 12.04 4.05 -1.88
C TRP A 88 11.44 4.48 -3.23
N PHE A 89 12.11 5.37 -3.99
CA PHE A 89 11.55 5.90 -5.23
C PHE A 89 11.14 4.84 -6.25
N PRO A 90 11.92 3.77 -6.49
CA PRO A 90 11.49 2.69 -7.37
C PRO A 90 10.15 2.07 -6.98
N LEU A 91 9.91 1.86 -5.69
CA LEU A 91 8.63 1.30 -5.23
C LEU A 91 7.51 2.34 -5.31
N ILE A 92 7.78 3.58 -4.89
CA ILE A 92 6.79 4.67 -4.95
C ILE A 92 6.29 4.86 -6.39
N ILE A 93 7.19 4.91 -7.38
CA ILE A 93 6.78 5.08 -8.76
C ILE A 93 6.03 3.86 -9.31
N CYS A 94 6.42 2.63 -8.92
CA CYS A 94 5.65 1.44 -9.26
C CYS A 94 4.23 1.51 -8.68
N MET A 95 4.08 1.89 -7.41
CA MET A 95 2.76 2.05 -6.80
C MET A 95 1.93 3.13 -7.49
N MET A 96 2.52 4.30 -7.78
CA MET A 96 1.85 5.37 -8.53
C MET A 96 1.41 4.89 -9.91
N TYR A 97 2.29 4.21 -10.65
CA TYR A 97 2.02 3.70 -11.99
C TYR A 97 0.89 2.68 -11.98
N GLU A 98 0.99 1.64 -11.14
CA GLU A 98 0.00 0.57 -11.07
C GLU A 98 -1.36 1.08 -10.56
N SER A 99 -1.38 2.02 -9.61
CA SER A 99 -2.63 2.60 -9.08
C SER A 99 -3.42 3.40 -10.13
N LYS A 100 -2.75 3.94 -11.15
CA LYS A 100 -3.39 4.66 -12.26
C LYS A 100 -3.72 3.76 -13.45
N ASN A 101 -3.21 2.55 -13.48
CA ASN A 101 -3.48 1.58 -14.53
C ASN A 101 -4.74 0.77 -14.20
N ASN A 102 -5.85 1.05 -14.89
CA ASN A 102 -7.11 0.30 -14.71
C ASN A 102 -6.99 -1.20 -15.03
N ASN A 103 -5.98 -1.59 -15.81
CA ASN A 103 -5.68 -2.97 -16.15
C ASN A 103 -4.53 -3.54 -15.30
N SER A 104 -4.17 -2.90 -14.18
CA SER A 104 -3.14 -3.39 -13.29
C SER A 104 -3.53 -4.74 -12.70
N LEU A 105 -2.56 -5.66 -12.64
CA LEU A 105 -2.72 -6.90 -11.89
C LEU A 105 -3.12 -6.62 -10.43
N TRP A 106 -2.60 -5.55 -9.82
CA TRP A 106 -2.86 -5.21 -8.42
C TRP A 106 -4.10 -4.34 -8.21
N LYS A 107 -4.94 -4.12 -9.23
CA LYS A 107 -6.13 -3.28 -9.11
C LYS A 107 -7.03 -3.70 -7.92
N PRO A 108 -7.37 -4.99 -7.71
CA PRO A 108 -8.17 -5.41 -6.55
C PRO A 108 -7.48 -5.18 -5.20
N TYR A 109 -6.14 -5.19 -5.16
CA TYR A 109 -5.37 -4.81 -3.97
C TYR A 109 -5.45 -3.31 -3.69
N PHE A 110 -5.27 -2.46 -4.72
CA PHE A 110 -5.41 -1.01 -4.55
C PHE A 110 -6.83 -0.60 -4.14
N ASP A 111 -7.86 -1.31 -4.61
CA ASP A 111 -9.26 -1.04 -4.30
C ASP A 111 -9.64 -1.26 -2.82
N ILE A 112 -8.83 -2.02 -2.07
CA ILE A 112 -9.05 -2.24 -0.63
C ILE A 112 -8.15 -1.39 0.27
N LEU A 113 -7.21 -0.62 -0.29
CA LEU A 113 -6.33 0.24 0.48
C LEU A 113 -7.09 1.43 1.09
N PRO A 114 -6.67 1.91 2.27
CA PRO A 114 -7.23 3.13 2.84
C PRO A 114 -6.90 4.35 1.97
N SER A 115 -7.86 5.26 1.83
CA SER A 115 -7.67 6.56 1.17
C SER A 115 -7.21 7.67 2.11
N GLU A 116 -7.25 7.41 3.42
CA GLU A 116 -6.95 8.37 4.48
C GLU A 116 -6.06 7.72 5.54
N PHE A 117 -5.19 8.52 6.15
CA PHE A 117 -4.23 8.07 7.15
C PHE A 117 -4.24 9.03 8.33
N ASN A 118 -4.23 8.50 9.55
CA ASN A 118 -4.17 9.27 10.78
C ASN A 118 -2.77 9.27 11.42
N THR A 119 -1.72 9.10 10.63
CA THR A 119 -0.35 9.23 11.14
C THR A 119 0.04 10.72 11.23
N PRO A 120 0.96 11.13 12.13
CA PRO A 120 1.32 12.54 12.30
C PRO A 120 1.77 13.26 11.02
N MET A 121 2.22 12.54 10.00
CA MET A 121 2.56 13.11 8.68
C MET A 121 1.36 13.78 7.98
N PHE A 122 0.13 13.37 8.30
CA PHE A 122 -1.11 13.89 7.71
C PHE A 122 -1.86 14.86 8.64
N TRP A 123 -1.37 15.07 9.85
CA TRP A 123 -1.98 15.95 10.83
C TRP A 123 -1.78 17.43 10.47
N ASN A 124 -2.70 18.27 10.94
CA ASN A 124 -2.58 19.72 10.84
C ASN A 124 -1.73 20.29 11.99
N ASP A 125 -1.38 21.58 11.90
CA ASP A 125 -0.49 22.23 12.87
C ASP A 125 -1.03 22.21 14.31
N VAL A 126 -2.35 22.26 14.51
CA VAL A 126 -2.98 22.21 15.84
C VAL A 126 -2.82 20.81 16.43
N GLU A 127 -3.06 19.77 15.65
CA GLU A 127 -2.89 18.37 16.07
C GLU A 127 -1.42 18.04 16.35
N LEU A 128 -0.49 18.59 15.58
CA LEU A 128 0.95 18.43 15.81
C LEU A 128 1.41 19.12 17.09
N ASP A 129 0.77 20.22 17.48
CA ASP A 129 1.11 20.92 18.72
C ASP A 129 0.79 20.09 19.97
N GLU A 130 -0.20 19.20 19.91
CA GLU A 130 -0.51 18.25 20.98
C GLU A 130 0.64 17.24 21.22
N LEU A 131 1.56 17.09 20.25
CA LEU A 131 2.76 16.26 20.39
C LEU A 131 3.96 17.03 20.96
N ARG A 132 3.78 18.30 21.36
CA ARG A 132 4.87 19.12 21.90
C ARG A 132 5.48 18.47 23.15
N GLY A 133 6.80 18.43 23.21
CA GLY A 133 7.54 17.75 24.28
C GLY A 133 7.70 16.24 24.07
N THR A 134 7.05 15.67 23.05
CA THR A 134 7.40 14.34 22.55
C THR A 134 8.53 14.48 21.53
N GLY A 135 9.50 13.55 21.51
CA GLY A 135 10.56 13.52 20.49
C GLY A 135 10.09 13.03 19.11
N VAL A 136 8.79 13.14 18.81
CA VAL A 136 8.15 12.64 17.59
C VAL A 136 8.13 13.69 16.48
N ILE A 137 7.92 14.97 16.82
CA ILE A 137 7.76 16.07 15.85
C ILE A 137 8.93 16.10 14.87
N ASP A 138 10.16 16.06 15.38
CA ASP A 138 11.39 16.09 14.58
C ASP A 138 11.60 14.83 13.71
N LYS A 139 10.78 13.78 13.89
CA LYS A 139 10.89 12.50 13.19
C LYS A 139 9.80 12.27 12.15
N ILE A 140 8.85 13.20 12.00
CA ILE A 140 7.74 13.04 11.05
C ILE A 140 8.26 13.07 9.61
N GLY A 141 9.23 13.93 9.30
CA GLY A 141 9.91 13.97 8.00
C GLY A 141 9.01 14.38 6.82
N LYS A 142 7.90 15.08 7.08
CA LYS A 142 6.94 15.53 6.05
C LYS A 142 7.61 16.43 5.01
N ASP A 143 8.27 17.50 5.47
CA ASP A 143 8.92 18.48 4.59
C ASP A 143 10.02 17.84 3.75
N ASP A 144 10.82 16.95 4.35
CA ASP A 144 11.86 16.20 3.63
C ASP A 144 11.26 15.28 2.57
N ALA A 145 10.15 14.60 2.86
CA ALA A 145 9.45 13.75 1.91
C ALA A 145 8.84 14.55 0.75
N GLU A 146 8.18 15.69 1.04
CA GLU A 146 7.60 16.59 0.03
C GLU A 146 8.68 17.18 -0.87
N LYS A 147 9.80 17.63 -0.28
CA LYS A 147 10.95 18.13 -1.04
C LYS A 147 11.59 17.04 -1.90
N ALA A 148 11.80 15.84 -1.34
CA ALA A 148 12.34 14.72 -2.11
C ALA A 148 11.43 14.35 -3.29
N PHE A 149 10.11 14.39 -3.11
CA PHE A 149 9.16 14.20 -4.19
C PHE A 149 9.29 15.30 -5.26
N ALA A 150 9.21 16.57 -4.87
CA ALA A 150 9.20 17.72 -5.77
C ALA A 150 10.52 17.88 -6.55
N ASP A 151 11.66 17.72 -5.87
CA ASP A 151 12.98 18.01 -6.45
C ASP A 151 13.56 16.83 -7.27
N ARG A 152 13.09 15.60 -7.01
CA ARG A 152 13.70 14.38 -7.59
C ARG A 152 12.71 13.51 -8.33
N LEU A 153 11.60 13.13 -7.69
CA LEU A 153 10.69 12.15 -8.28
C LEU A 153 9.73 12.79 -9.32
N LEU A 154 9.23 13.98 -9.05
CA LEU A 154 8.31 14.68 -9.94
C LEU A 154 8.95 15.01 -11.31
N PRO A 155 10.19 15.54 -11.39
CA PRO A 155 10.86 15.77 -12.68
C PRO A 155 11.02 14.48 -13.48
N PHE A 156 11.34 13.37 -12.81
CA PHE A 156 11.43 12.06 -13.46
C PHE A 156 10.08 11.67 -14.10
N ILE A 157 8.96 11.92 -13.44
CA ILE A 157 7.63 11.60 -13.99
C ILE A 157 7.27 12.52 -15.17
N GLN A 158 7.55 13.82 -15.06
CA GLN A 158 7.10 14.83 -16.04
C GLN A 158 7.76 14.71 -17.41
N VAL A 159 8.99 14.19 -17.49
CA VAL A 159 9.69 13.96 -18.76
C VAL A 159 9.01 12.88 -19.63
N ARG A 160 8.04 12.13 -19.07
CA ARG A 160 7.41 10.95 -19.68
C ARG A 160 5.90 11.11 -19.91
N LYS A 161 5.41 12.34 -20.11
CA LYS A 161 4.02 12.61 -20.54
C LYS A 161 3.78 12.28 -22.00
#